data_AF-A0A183AAA5-F1
#
_entry.id   AF-A0A183AAA5-F1
#
_cell.length_a   1.000
_cell.length_b   1.000
_cell.length_c   1.000
_cell.angle_alpha   90.00
_cell.angle_beta   90.00
_cell.angle_gamma   90.00
#
_symmetry.space_group_name_H-M   'P 1'
#
loop_
_entity.id
_entity.type
_entity.pdbx_description
1 polymer ?
#
loop_
_entity_poly.entity_id
_entity_poly.type
_entity_poly.pdbx_seq_one_letter_code
_entity_poly.pdbx_strand_id
1 'polypeptide(L)'
;MLWELITKHPPNQQMEPAAISELVELCMHTYFKFEGEVYEQLKGTPMGSPISGFIAEAVMQKLEKEVLPRIIPKLWLRYVDDTFVILKKSELERTHHH
;
A
#
# COMPACT_ATOMS: atom_id res chain seq x y z
N MET A 1 -14.42 -15.42 -13.53
CA MET A 1 -13.75 -14.41 -12.68
C MET A 1 -12.33 -14.84 -12.27
N LEU A 2 -12.04 -15.46 -11.11
CA LEU A 2 -10.65 -15.83 -10.77
C LEU A 2 -10.09 -16.98 -11.63
N TRP A 3 -10.89 -18.04 -11.83
CA TRP A 3 -10.48 -19.21 -12.63
C TRP A 3 -10.20 -18.88 -14.10
N GLU A 4 -10.94 -17.95 -14.69
CA GLU A 4 -10.71 -17.51 -16.07
C GLU A 4 -9.44 -16.66 -16.20
N LEU A 5 -9.13 -15.84 -15.20
CA LEU A 5 -7.88 -15.07 -15.14
C LEU A 5 -6.66 -16.00 -15.03
N ILE A 6 -6.72 -17.01 -14.14
CA ILE A 6 -5.63 -17.97 -13.95
C ILE A 6 -5.43 -18.86 -15.19
N THR A 7 -6.52 -19.26 -15.85
CA THR A 7 -6.44 -20.17 -17.02
C THR A 7 -6.05 -19.48 -18.32
N LYS A 8 -6.33 -18.17 -18.47
CA LYS A 8 -5.92 -17.39 -19.64
C LYS A 8 -4.43 -17.02 -19.65
N HIS A 9 -3.75 -17.10 -18.50
CA HIS A 9 -2.33 -16.76 -18.39
C HIS A 9 -1.49 -18.03 -18.09
N PRO A 10 -0.76 -18.58 -19.08
CA PRO A 10 0.09 -19.74 -18.86
C PRO A 10 1.23 -19.41 -17.88
N PRO A 11 1.67 -20.39 -17.06
CA PRO A 11 2.81 -20.19 -16.18
C PRO A 11 4.05 -19.80 -17.02
N ASN A 12 4.77 -18.77 -16.57
CA ASN A 12 5.97 -18.17 -17.20
C ASN A 12 5.74 -17.15 -18.33
N GLN A 13 4.51 -16.67 -18.54
CA GLN A 13 4.28 -15.51 -19.40
C GLN A 13 4.19 -14.22 -18.56
N GLN A 14 4.80 -13.14 -19.05
CA GLN A 14 4.69 -11.82 -18.43
C GLN A 14 3.22 -11.37 -18.47
N MET A 15 2.68 -11.04 -17.30
CA MET A 15 1.30 -10.59 -17.19
C MET A 15 1.17 -9.13 -17.59
N GLU A 16 0.12 -8.80 -18.32
CA GLU A 16 -0.23 -7.41 -18.63
C GLU A 16 -0.54 -6.64 -17.33
N PRO A 17 -0.14 -5.36 -17.21
CA PRO A 17 -0.39 -4.57 -16.00
C PRO A 17 -1.87 -4.49 -15.59
N ALA A 18 -2.79 -4.53 -16.54
CA ALA A 18 -4.22 -4.55 -16.29
C ALA A 18 -4.65 -5.84 -15.55
N ALA A 19 -4.17 -7.00 -16.00
CA ALA A 19 -4.47 -8.28 -15.36
C ALA A 19 -3.89 -8.37 -13.94
N ILE A 20 -2.68 -7.81 -13.73
CA ILE A 20 -2.09 -7.70 -12.39
C ILE A 20 -2.96 -6.80 -11.50
N SER A 21 -3.44 -5.67 -12.03
CA SER A 21 -4.27 -4.74 -11.27
C SER A 21 -5.60 -5.38 -10.84
N GLU A 22 -6.26 -6.12 -11.74
CA GLU A 22 -7.48 -6.88 -11.42
C GLU A 22 -7.23 -7.94 -10.34
N LEU A 23 -6.11 -8.66 -10.41
CA LEU A 23 -5.74 -9.64 -9.39
C LEU A 23 -5.44 -8.97 -8.04
N VAL A 24 -4.78 -7.82 -8.04
CA VAL A 24 -4.52 -7.06 -6.81
C VAL A 24 -5.83 -6.59 -6.19
N GLU A 25 -6.73 -6.02 -6.98
CA GLU A 25 -8.06 -5.58 -6.51
C GLU A 25 -8.83 -6.75 -5.89
N LEU A 26 -8.81 -7.91 -6.54
CA LEU A 26 -9.44 -9.11 -6.00
C LEU A 26 -8.78 -9.60 -4.69
N CYS A 27 -7.44 -9.52 -4.58
CA CYS A 27 -6.72 -9.85 -3.34
C CYS A 27 -7.03 -8.86 -2.20
N MET A 28 -7.50 -7.66 -2.52
CA MET A 28 -7.84 -6.62 -1.56
C MET A 28 -9.28 -6.78 -1.01
N HIS A 29 -10.17 -7.46 -1.74
CA HIS A 29 -11.46 -7.87 -1.20
C HIS A 29 -11.28 -8.99 -0.16
N THR A 30 -11.40 -8.62 1.11
CA THR A 30 -11.13 -9.51 2.23
C THR A 30 -12.29 -9.54 3.22
N TYR A 31 -12.51 -10.72 3.76
CA TYR A 31 -13.54 -10.99 4.76
C TYR A 31 -12.87 -11.63 5.97
N PHE A 32 -13.32 -11.26 7.16
CA PHE A 32 -12.86 -11.86 8.40
C PHE A 32 -14.04 -12.27 9.27
N LYS A 33 -13.80 -13.24 10.15
CA LYS A 33 -14.80 -13.72 11.10
C LYS A 33 -14.46 -13.23 12.50
N PHE A 34 -15.43 -12.63 13.17
CA PHE A 34 -15.31 -12.20 14.56
C PHE A 34 -16.62 -12.53 15.28
N GLU A 35 -16.53 -13.17 16.46
CA GLU A 35 -17.69 -13.58 17.27
C GLU A 35 -18.78 -14.39 16.54
N GLY A 36 -18.42 -15.13 15.51
CA GLY A 36 -19.38 -15.92 14.74
C GLY A 36 -19.89 -15.23 13.47
N GLU A 37 -19.77 -13.90 13.41
CA GLU A 37 -20.24 -13.07 12.31
C GLU A 37 -19.14 -12.83 11.27
N VAL A 38 -19.53 -12.68 10.01
CA VAL A 38 -18.62 -12.41 8.88
C VAL A 38 -18.69 -10.93 8.51
N TYR A 39 -17.53 -10.31 8.39
CA TYR A 39 -17.37 -8.89 8.07
C TYR A 39 -16.52 -8.72 6.82
N GLU A 40 -16.87 -7.73 6.01
CA GLU A 40 -16.05 -7.26 4.90
C GLU A 40 -15.20 -6.07 5.35
N GLN A 41 -13.90 -6.09 5.02
CA GLN A 41 -13.05 -4.94 5.26
C GLN A 41 -13.18 -3.94 4.10
N LEU A 42 -13.88 -2.82 4.35
CA LEU A 42 -14.15 -1.80 3.34
C LEU A 42 -12.98 -0.84 3.08
N LYS A 43 -12.01 -0.74 3.99
CA LYS A 43 -10.90 0.22 3.93
C LYS A 43 -9.60 -0.38 4.44
N GLY A 44 -8.49 0.12 3.89
CA GLY A 44 -7.14 -0.34 4.23
C GLY A 44 -6.80 -1.68 3.59
N THR A 45 -5.63 -2.21 3.94
CA THR A 45 -5.16 -3.51 3.48
C THR A 45 -5.48 -4.60 4.51
N PRO A 46 -5.82 -5.83 4.09
CA PRO A 46 -6.03 -6.95 5.03
C PRO A 46 -4.79 -7.20 5.87
N MET A 47 -4.90 -7.11 7.20
CA MET A 47 -3.79 -7.51 8.07
C MET A 47 -3.51 -9.02 7.90
N GLY A 48 -2.25 -9.39 7.78
CA GLY A 48 -1.82 -10.78 7.59
C GLY A 48 -1.90 -11.30 6.15
N SER A 49 -2.42 -10.53 5.19
CA SER A 49 -2.32 -10.91 3.78
C SER A 49 -0.89 -10.72 3.27
N PRO A 50 -0.32 -11.69 2.53
CA PRO A 50 1.04 -11.59 1.99
C PRO A 50 1.28 -10.38 1.09
N ILE A 51 0.23 -9.82 0.45
CA ILE A 51 0.36 -8.66 -0.45
C ILE A 51 0.26 -7.31 0.29
N SER A 52 -0.30 -7.30 1.50
CA SER A 52 -0.59 -6.05 2.21
C SER A 52 0.64 -5.22 2.53
N GLY A 53 1.78 -5.86 2.83
CA GLY A 53 3.04 -5.16 3.04
C GLY A 53 3.52 -4.43 1.79
N PHE A 54 3.37 -5.04 0.61
CA PHE A 54 3.72 -4.42 -0.67
C PHE A 54 2.80 -3.24 -1.00
N ILE A 55 1.49 -3.38 -0.74
CA ILE A 55 0.54 -2.27 -0.97
C ILE A 55 0.81 -1.12 0.00
N ALA A 56 1.08 -1.41 1.29
CA ALA A 56 1.44 -0.39 2.27
C ALA A 56 2.71 0.37 1.84
N GLU A 57 3.73 -0.36 1.38
CA GLU A 57 4.96 0.21 0.83
C GLU A 57 4.69 1.14 -0.37
N ALA A 58 3.89 0.69 -1.34
CA ALA A 58 3.55 1.50 -2.53
C ALA A 58 2.78 2.78 -2.17
N VAL A 59 1.86 2.71 -1.20
CA VAL A 59 1.13 3.88 -0.68
C VAL A 59 2.08 4.85 -0.01
N MET A 60 3.00 4.36 0.84
CA MET A 60 3.97 5.20 1.52
C MET A 60 4.95 5.86 0.55
N GLN A 61 5.42 5.15 -0.48
CA GLN A 61 6.26 5.74 -1.53
C GLN A 61 5.53 6.85 -2.32
N LYS A 62 4.23 6.68 -2.59
CA LYS A 62 3.42 7.72 -3.22
C LYS A 62 3.34 8.96 -2.32
N LEU A 63 3.08 8.77 -1.03
CA LEU A 63 3.04 9.85 -0.05
C LEU A 63 4.38 10.58 0.05
N GLU A 64 5.48 9.84 0.13
CA GLU A 64 6.84 10.39 0.14
C GLU A 64 7.13 11.24 -1.10
N LYS A 65 6.71 10.78 -2.28
CA LYS A 65 6.88 11.53 -3.53
C LYS A 65 6.15 12.88 -3.51
N GLU A 66 5.03 12.97 -2.80
CA GLU A 66 4.25 14.21 -2.68
C GLU A 66 4.81 15.15 -1.59
N VAL A 67 5.36 14.59 -0.52
CA VAL A 67 5.78 15.34 0.68
C VAL A 67 7.26 15.72 0.66
N LEU A 68 8.17 14.82 0.29
CA LEU A 68 9.63 15.04 0.32
C LEU A 68 10.14 16.16 -0.61
N PRO A 69 9.46 16.57 -1.68
CA PRO A 69 9.86 17.78 -2.39
C PRO A 69 9.55 19.08 -1.62
N ARG A 70 8.58 19.04 -0.69
CA ARG A 70 8.15 20.20 0.11
C ARG A 70 8.97 20.35 1.39
N ILE A 71 9.43 19.23 1.94
CA ILE A 71 10.25 19.16 3.14
C ILE A 71 11.60 18.57 2.75
N ILE A 72 12.71 19.26 3.05
CA ILE A 72 14.04 18.77 2.69
C ILE A 72 14.73 18.25 3.96
N PRO A 73 14.45 17.00 4.39
CA PRO A 73 15.04 16.45 5.60
C PRO A 73 16.54 16.24 5.42
N LYS A 74 17.28 16.41 6.53
CA LYS A 74 18.69 16.00 6.62
C LYS A 74 18.82 14.48 6.68
N LEU A 75 17.84 13.81 7.29
CA LEU A 75 17.75 12.36 7.36
C LEU A 75 16.29 11.95 7.26
N TRP A 76 16.03 10.93 6.45
CA TRP A 76 14.75 10.26 6.31
C TRP A 76 14.98 8.77 6.40
N LEU A 77 14.40 8.12 7.41
CA LEU A 77 14.39 6.67 7.59
C LEU A 77 12.93 6.24 7.74
N ARG A 78 12.55 5.13 7.13
CA ARG A 78 11.19 4.59 7.21
C ARG A 78 11.21 3.08 7.36
N TYR A 79 10.26 2.56 8.15
CA TYR A 79 9.89 1.15 8.22
C TYR A 79 8.37 1.03 8.07
N VAL A 80 7.91 0.52 6.92
CA VAL A 80 6.48 0.47 6.56
C VAL A 80 5.85 1.87 6.71
N ASP A 81 5.02 2.10 7.73
CA ASP A 81 4.34 3.35 8.05
C ASP A 81 5.08 4.23 9.08
N ASP A 82 6.02 3.66 9.84
CA ASP A 82 6.83 4.39 10.81
C ASP A 82 7.95 5.18 10.15
N THR A 83 8.08 6.46 10.51
CA THR A 83 9.14 7.35 9.96
C THR A 83 9.99 7.97 11.06
N PHE A 84 11.29 8.07 10.82
CA PHE A 84 12.24 8.83 11.62
C PHE A 84 12.88 9.90 10.75
N VAL A 85 12.68 11.17 11.13
CA VAL A 85 13.03 12.31 10.28
C VAL A 85 13.81 13.36 11.06
N ILE A 86 14.92 13.83 10.51
CA ILE A 86 15.67 14.99 11.02
C ILE A 86 15.45 16.17 10.08
N LEU A 87 14.78 17.22 10.59
CA LEU A 87 14.46 18.44 9.86
C LEU A 87 15.11 19.66 10.51
N LYS A 88 15.33 20.72 9.72
CA LYS A 88 15.66 22.04 10.29
C LYS A 88 14.42 22.61 10.97
N LYS A 89 14.59 23.22 12.14
CA LYS A 89 13.48 23.85 12.88
C LYS A 89 12.70 24.87 12.03
N SER A 90 13.37 25.59 11.14
CA SER A 90 12.73 26.56 10.23
C SER A 90 11.77 25.93 9.20
N GLU A 91 11.93 24.64 8.91
CA GLU A 91 11.07 23.91 7.96
C GLU A 91 9.87 23.24 8.68
N LEU A 92 9.85 23.23 10.01
CA LEU A 92 8.81 22.55 10.81
C LEU A 92 7.42 23.20 10.64
N GLU A 93 7.37 24.51 10.43
CA GLU A 93 6.10 25.23 10.19
C GLU A 93 5.45 24.82 8.86
N ARG A 94 6.22 24.30 7.90
CA ARG A 94 5.70 23.83 6.60
C ARG A 94 5.07 22.44 6.68
N THR A 95 5.37 21.68 7.73
CA THR A 95 4.90 20.29 7.92
C THR A 95 3.53 20.17 8.58
N HIS A 96 3.03 21.18 9.29
CA HIS A 96 1.81 21.09 10.10
C HIS A 96 0.50 21.48 9.39
N HIS A 97 0.56 21.91 8.13
CA HIS A 97 -0.63 22.24 7.32
C HIS A 97 -0.97 21.10 6.35
N HIS A 98 -1.44 19.99 6.90
CA HIS A 98 -2.13 18.93 6.16
C HIS A 98 -3.25 18.33 7.00
#